data_AF-A0A078AQ77-F1
#
_entry.id   AF-A0A078AQ77-F1
#
_cell.length_a   1.000
_cell.length_b   1.000
_cell.length_c   1.000
_cell.angle_alpha   90.00
_cell.angle_beta   90.00
_cell.angle_gamma   90.00
#
_symmetry.space_group_name_H-M   'P 1'
#
loop_
_entity.id
_entity.type
_entity.pdbx_description
1 polymer ?
#
loop_
_entity_poly.entity_id
_entity_poly.type
_entity_poly.pdbx_seq_one_letter_code
_entity_poly.pdbx_strand_id
1 'polypeptide(L)'
;MELLNGTYSHHVRYQLAKQQIDSLFLKWISAPQTNKLINQFINEIHKPGPTLLAPPSPIFISKLNSQTSPKGQTPPRSPSGEKFMGRTLSPKQTVNLLDPKLSQPISLEEIHPSSYGSPKSKNPFNEKFAKTDTEAMAQIVRQRQQEKQAAQPIPQPQVSVQQQQIVQQQQMRQPDIPKFYFPEGKPIESEVQKTSDETIEKIFTGKPELKKEEFDQITTDVCGLPKFFMNVLFERIDSGKTGKINKQHFLHFWKREFEKIDVKKRMFKIIAKPGVEYIATDDLKPLFKQLLETHPGLEFLQQTPEFQDRYSDTVGMRIFYLVDSNDDGKITYRDFKRSNLKDVFFNVAAEEDINKIREYFSYEHFYVLYCRFWELDTDHDFLIDKEDFSRYEGHALSRKAVDRIFDQIPRKFKSGVKDKMGYEDFVWFMLSEEDKTTFRSLQYWFSIIDLDQNEIITPHEMEYFYEEQVHRLEYLNHEPILFVDLLCQMNDMIKPKKEGHFSFLELKKYNQQIGIFFNCLVNLNKFIAYETRDLFAIKHQQTEFPNYSEWDRFAKSEYERLAMEEENGEDSEMLDAMEGWDSDQDDQNRENQATDQNAANRANNAAGNNASPASNTNAAGGARHTVNAD
;
A
#
# COMPACT_ATOMS: atom_id res chain seq x y z
N MET A 1 12.79 -12.03 -41.67
CA MET A 1 12.68 -10.94 -42.65
C MET A 1 12.21 -11.51 -43.98
N GLU A 2 10.91 -11.54 -44.22
CA GLU A 2 10.22 -11.61 -45.52
C GLU A 2 8.80 -12.08 -45.22
N LEU A 3 7.86 -11.14 -45.10
CA LEU A 3 6.40 -11.27 -45.28
C LEU A 3 5.75 -10.05 -44.63
N LEU A 4 5.68 -8.93 -45.38
CA LEU A 4 4.68 -7.83 -45.29
C LEU A 4 5.05 -6.61 -46.19
N ASN A 5 5.85 -6.77 -47.25
CA ASN A 5 6.26 -5.65 -48.13
C ASN A 5 5.28 -5.28 -49.26
N GLY A 6 4.00 -5.68 -49.17
CA GLY A 6 3.11 -5.68 -50.33
C GLY A 6 2.26 -4.43 -50.59
N THR A 7 1.90 -3.64 -49.58
CA THR A 7 0.68 -2.80 -49.72
C THR A 7 0.89 -1.29 -49.80
N TYR A 8 2.11 -0.78 -49.56
CA TYR A 8 2.38 0.67 -49.52
C TYR A 8 3.55 1.14 -50.40
N SER A 9 4.24 0.23 -51.08
CA SER A 9 5.45 0.52 -51.87
C SER A 9 5.22 1.48 -53.04
N HIS A 10 3.99 1.60 -53.54
CA HIS A 10 3.64 2.50 -54.65
C HIS A 10 3.22 3.91 -54.20
N HIS A 11 3.08 4.15 -52.90
CA HIS A 11 2.60 5.43 -52.39
C HIS A 11 3.74 6.47 -52.36
N VAL A 12 3.54 7.64 -52.99
CA VAL A 12 4.58 8.68 -53.12
C VAL A 12 5.16 9.11 -51.77
N ARG A 13 4.31 9.23 -50.73
CA ARG A 13 4.78 9.53 -49.36
C ARG A 13 5.66 8.44 -48.76
N TYR A 14 5.43 7.16 -49.09
CA TYR A 14 6.27 6.06 -48.63
C TYR A 14 7.64 6.10 -49.30
N GLN A 15 7.71 6.41 -50.59
CA GLN A 15 8.98 6.54 -51.32
C GLN A 15 9.80 7.73 -50.82
N LEU A 16 9.16 8.87 -50.55
CA LEU A 16 9.81 10.05 -49.96
C LEU A 16 10.33 9.77 -48.55
N ALA A 17 9.51 9.16 -47.69
CA ALA A 17 9.92 8.79 -46.34
C ALA A 17 11.08 7.78 -46.37
N LYS A 18 11.03 6.78 -47.27
CA LYS A 18 12.11 5.82 -47.45
C LYS A 18 13.40 6.49 -47.90
N GLN A 19 13.36 7.37 -48.90
CA GLN A 19 14.54 8.11 -49.35
C GLN A 19 15.15 8.99 -48.24
N GLN A 20 14.31 9.61 -47.42
CA GLN A 20 14.76 10.44 -46.31
C GLN A 20 15.38 9.60 -45.18
N ILE A 21 14.80 8.44 -44.88
CA ILE A 21 15.37 7.45 -43.94
C ILE A 21 16.71 6.94 -44.46
N ASP A 22 16.80 6.54 -45.73
CA ASP A 22 18.03 6.03 -46.34
C ASP A 22 19.14 7.10 -46.33
N SER A 23 18.80 8.38 -46.58
CA SER A 23 19.73 9.51 -46.50
C SER A 23 20.23 9.76 -45.07
N LEU A 24 19.32 9.74 -44.09
CA LEU A 24 19.68 9.91 -42.67
C LEU A 24 20.52 8.74 -42.17
N PHE A 25 20.21 7.51 -42.61
CA PHE A 25 20.97 6.32 -42.27
C PHE A 25 22.39 6.35 -42.86
N LEU A 26 22.55 6.77 -44.12
CA LEU A 26 23.87 6.97 -44.74
C LEU A 26 24.67 8.06 -44.04
N LYS A 27 24.02 9.17 -43.62
CA LYS A 27 24.65 10.24 -42.84
C LYS A 27 25.07 9.75 -41.45
N TRP A 28 24.27 8.89 -40.83
CA TRP A 28 24.58 8.29 -39.54
C TRP A 28 25.73 7.29 -39.63
N ILE A 29 25.74 6.37 -40.61
CA ILE A 29 26.85 5.41 -40.82
C ILE A 29 28.15 6.12 -41.20
N SER A 30 28.10 7.19 -42.00
CA SER A 30 29.31 7.94 -42.38
C SER A 30 29.85 8.84 -41.25
N ALA A 31 29.13 8.98 -40.14
CA ALA A 31 29.62 9.75 -39.00
C ALA A 31 30.83 9.04 -38.34
N PRO A 32 31.88 9.78 -37.96
CA PRO A 32 33.09 9.20 -37.37
C PRO A 32 32.82 8.41 -36.07
N GLN A 33 31.87 8.87 -35.26
CA GLN A 33 31.48 8.23 -34.00
C GLN A 33 30.78 6.88 -34.25
N THR A 34 29.87 6.83 -35.22
CA THR A 34 29.17 5.61 -35.62
C THR A 34 30.13 4.59 -36.23
N ASN A 35 31.06 5.02 -37.08
CA ASN A 35 32.10 4.13 -37.61
C ASN A 35 32.98 3.55 -36.50
N LYS A 36 33.32 4.35 -35.48
CA LYS A 36 34.09 3.87 -34.33
C LYS A 36 33.32 2.79 -33.55
N LEU A 37 32.03 3.01 -33.32
CA LEU A 37 31.14 2.07 -32.64
C LEU A 37 30.92 0.78 -33.45
N ILE A 38 30.70 0.88 -34.76
CA ILE A 38 30.57 -0.29 -35.64
C ILE A 38 31.85 -1.12 -35.64
N ASN A 39 33.02 -0.49 -35.70
CA ASN A 39 34.29 -1.21 -35.63
C ASN A 39 34.54 -1.85 -34.24
N GLN A 40 34.04 -1.24 -33.16
CA GLN A 40 34.06 -1.85 -31.83
C GLN A 40 33.17 -3.10 -31.78
N PHE A 41 31.94 -3.04 -32.31
CA PHE A 41 31.06 -4.21 -32.38
C PHE A 41 31.61 -5.32 -33.29
N ILE A 42 32.24 -4.98 -34.41
CA ILE A 42 32.92 -5.96 -35.26
C ILE A 42 34.06 -6.64 -34.48
N ASN A 43 34.82 -5.90 -33.67
CA ASN A 43 35.89 -6.47 -32.83
C ASN A 43 35.35 -7.33 -31.67
N GLU A 44 34.17 -7.00 -31.13
CA GLU A 44 33.51 -7.78 -30.09
C GLU A 44 32.92 -9.10 -30.61
N ILE A 45 32.39 -9.11 -31.84
CA ILE A 45 31.88 -10.33 -32.49
C ILE A 45 33.00 -11.36 -32.77
N HIS A 46 34.26 -10.92 -32.91
CA HIS A 46 35.40 -11.82 -33.11
C HIS A 46 35.89 -12.51 -31.80
N LYS A 47 35.30 -12.21 -30.64
CA LYS A 47 35.62 -12.88 -29.37
C LYS A 47 34.56 -13.96 -29.05
N PRO A 48 34.94 -15.23 -28.77
CA PRO A 48 33.96 -16.26 -28.43
C PRO A 48 33.56 -16.20 -26.94
N GLY A 49 32.31 -15.85 -26.63
CA GLY A 49 31.71 -15.87 -25.27
C GLY A 49 30.34 -15.17 -25.20
N PRO A 50 29.40 -15.56 -24.31
CA PRO A 50 27.97 -15.64 -24.62
C PRO A 50 27.18 -14.30 -24.56
N THR A 51 26.51 -14.03 -25.69
CA THR A 51 25.09 -13.66 -25.88
C THR A 51 24.40 -12.57 -25.03
N LEU A 52 24.24 -11.41 -25.68
CA LEU A 52 23.09 -10.47 -25.75
C LEU A 52 22.71 -9.63 -24.51
N LEU A 53 23.22 -8.39 -24.49
CA LEU A 53 22.67 -7.26 -23.75
C LEU A 53 21.36 -6.75 -24.39
N ALA A 54 20.37 -6.47 -23.53
CA ALA A 54 19.10 -5.82 -23.85
C ALA A 54 19.30 -4.38 -24.39
N PRO A 55 18.34 -3.83 -25.18
CA PRO A 55 18.44 -2.45 -25.67
C PRO A 55 18.29 -1.43 -24.51
N PRO A 56 18.86 -0.22 -24.64
CA PRO A 56 18.84 0.76 -23.56
C PRO A 56 17.44 1.37 -23.38
N SER A 57 16.90 1.26 -22.17
CA SER A 57 15.69 1.98 -21.73
C SER A 57 16.03 3.45 -21.46
N PRO A 58 15.23 4.43 -21.92
CA PRO A 58 15.47 5.85 -21.65
C PRO A 58 14.68 6.29 -20.41
N ILE A 59 15.20 6.10 -19.20
CA ILE A 59 14.74 6.85 -18.02
C ILE A 59 15.95 7.21 -17.15
N PHE A 60 16.12 8.52 -16.96
CA PHE A 60 17.09 9.12 -16.05
C PHE A 60 16.75 8.73 -14.61
N ILE A 61 17.64 7.99 -13.95
CA ILE A 61 17.79 8.06 -12.49
C ILE A 61 19.11 8.76 -12.23
N SER A 62 19.02 9.89 -11.53
CA SER A 62 20.16 10.60 -10.98
C SER A 62 20.93 9.68 -10.03
N LYS A 63 22.04 9.11 -10.50
CA LYS A 63 23.12 8.60 -9.64
C LYS A 63 23.76 9.76 -8.90
N LEU A 64 23.15 10.18 -7.80
CA LEU A 64 23.77 11.06 -6.80
C LEU A 64 22.99 10.88 -5.49
N ASN A 65 23.23 9.74 -4.84
CA ASN A 65 23.30 9.57 -3.38
C ASN A 65 23.33 8.08 -3.04
N SER A 66 24.48 7.44 -3.25
CA SER A 66 24.84 6.20 -2.54
C SER A 66 25.91 6.56 -1.53
N GLN A 67 25.51 7.18 -0.42
CA GLN A 67 26.30 7.12 0.81
C GLN A 67 25.79 5.91 1.59
N THR A 68 26.71 5.00 1.85
CA THR A 68 26.52 3.76 2.61
C THR A 68 25.87 4.07 3.97
N SER A 69 24.60 3.72 4.10
CA SER A 69 23.86 3.77 5.36
C SER A 69 23.84 2.39 6.04
N PRO A 70 23.86 2.33 7.37
CA PRO A 70 24.07 1.10 8.11
C PRO A 70 22.79 0.26 8.16
N LYS A 71 22.89 -1.01 7.71
CA LYS A 71 22.00 -2.16 7.94
C LYS A 71 20.63 -1.86 8.62
N GLY A 72 19.71 -1.25 7.89
CA GLY A 72 18.28 -1.56 7.98
C GLY A 72 18.01 -2.67 6.97
N GLN A 73 17.60 -3.86 7.40
CA GLN A 73 17.36 -4.97 6.48
C GLN A 73 16.15 -4.63 5.59
N THR A 74 16.24 -4.90 4.29
CA THR A 74 15.05 -4.97 3.43
C THR A 74 14.25 -6.24 3.80
N PRO A 75 12.91 -6.26 3.65
CA PRO A 75 12.14 -7.47 3.93
C PRO A 75 12.65 -8.65 3.09
N PRO A 76 12.58 -9.90 3.57
CA PRO A 76 13.02 -11.03 2.76
C PRO A 76 12.12 -11.18 1.52
N ARG A 77 12.68 -11.59 0.38
CA ARG A 77 11.86 -11.83 -0.82
C ARG A 77 10.93 -13.01 -0.63
N SER A 78 9.73 -12.94 -1.21
CA SER A 78 8.90 -14.14 -1.30
C SER A 78 9.59 -15.18 -2.19
N PRO A 79 9.62 -16.46 -1.80
CA PRO A 79 10.14 -17.52 -2.65
C PRO A 79 9.46 -17.49 -4.02
N SER A 80 10.23 -17.38 -5.10
CA SER A 80 9.70 -17.44 -6.47
C SER A 80 8.84 -18.69 -6.63
N GLY A 81 7.62 -18.54 -7.16
CA GLY A 81 6.59 -19.59 -7.22
C GLY A 81 7.02 -20.91 -7.91
N GLU A 82 8.17 -20.95 -8.57
CA GLU A 82 8.74 -22.17 -9.15
C GLU A 82 9.36 -23.13 -8.11
N LYS A 83 9.64 -22.69 -6.87
CA LYS A 83 10.26 -23.54 -5.84
C LYS A 83 9.30 -24.46 -5.05
N PHE A 84 7.99 -24.41 -5.31
CA PHE A 84 7.02 -25.28 -4.61
C PHE A 84 7.06 -26.77 -5.05
N MET A 85 7.94 -27.15 -5.99
CA MET A 85 8.32 -28.55 -6.19
C MET A 85 9.55 -28.95 -5.35
N GLY A 86 9.28 -29.28 -4.08
CA GLY A 86 9.95 -30.32 -3.29
C GLY A 86 11.47 -30.24 -3.08
N ARG A 87 11.88 -30.10 -1.80
CA ARG A 87 12.70 -31.09 -1.08
C ARG A 87 12.90 -30.68 0.37
N THR A 88 12.50 -31.60 1.24
CA THR A 88 12.86 -31.75 2.65
C THR A 88 14.37 -31.74 2.86
N LEU A 89 14.89 -31.05 3.88
CA LEU A 89 16.02 -31.51 4.70
C LEU A 89 16.07 -30.77 6.06
N SER A 90 16.15 -31.57 7.12
CA SER A 90 16.10 -31.24 8.55
C SER A 90 17.41 -30.62 9.11
N PRO A 91 17.41 -30.08 10.35
CA PRO A 91 18.30 -29.01 10.80
C PRO A 91 19.56 -29.49 11.52
N LYS A 92 20.62 -28.65 11.53
CA LYS A 92 21.78 -28.79 12.41
C LYS A 92 21.74 -27.80 13.57
N GLN A 93 22.07 -28.33 14.74
CA GLN A 93 22.02 -27.80 16.09
C GLN A 93 23.19 -26.87 16.43
N THR A 94 22.98 -25.98 17.42
CA THR A 94 23.92 -25.48 18.47
C THR A 94 23.12 -24.49 19.34
N VAL A 95 22.60 -24.79 20.52
CA VAL A 95 23.13 -25.06 21.88
C VAL A 95 23.84 -23.87 22.58
N ASN A 96 23.03 -23.17 23.40
CA ASN A 96 23.23 -22.61 24.77
C ASN A 96 24.51 -21.87 25.19
N LEU A 97 24.33 -20.73 25.89
CA LEU A 97 24.96 -20.41 27.20
C LEU A 97 24.29 -19.22 27.95
N LEU A 98 23.52 -19.56 28.99
CA LEU A 98 23.40 -19.01 30.36
C LEU A 98 23.30 -17.49 30.69
N ASP A 99 22.13 -17.17 31.28
CA ASP A 99 21.71 -16.29 32.42
C ASP A 99 22.67 -16.19 33.66
N PRO A 100 22.38 -15.50 34.82
CA PRO A 100 21.38 -14.46 35.22
C PRO A 100 21.85 -13.39 36.30
N LYS A 101 20.90 -12.51 36.73
CA LYS A 101 20.75 -11.72 38.02
C LYS A 101 21.12 -10.22 37.97
N LEU A 102 20.40 -9.24 38.56
CA LEU A 102 19.51 -9.11 39.77
C LEU A 102 18.22 -8.29 39.45
N SER A 103 17.00 -8.61 39.92
CA SER A 103 16.34 -8.37 41.25
C SER A 103 16.07 -6.87 41.60
N GLN A 104 14.88 -6.28 41.35
CA GLN A 104 13.65 -6.15 42.20
C GLN A 104 13.77 -5.21 43.45
N PRO A 105 12.68 -4.77 44.13
CA PRO A 105 11.52 -3.94 43.71
C PRO A 105 11.19 -2.84 44.77
N ILE A 106 10.24 -1.92 44.52
CA ILE A 106 9.52 -1.21 45.61
C ILE A 106 8.04 -1.08 45.24
N SER A 107 7.20 -1.48 46.20
CA SER A 107 5.74 -1.50 46.17
C SER A 107 5.18 -0.58 47.25
N LEU A 108 4.04 0.05 46.93
CA LEU A 108 2.80 0.25 47.73
C LEU A 108 2.84 0.96 49.10
N GLU A 109 1.93 1.94 49.28
CA GLU A 109 0.70 1.88 50.13
C GLU A 109 -0.01 3.26 50.10
N GLU A 110 -1.23 3.35 49.57
CA GLU A 110 -2.56 3.21 50.23
C GLU A 110 -3.07 4.46 50.96
N ILE A 111 -4.33 4.84 50.70
CA ILE A 111 -5.43 5.12 51.66
C ILE A 111 -6.65 5.69 50.89
N HIS A 112 -7.76 4.94 50.89
CA HIS A 112 -9.16 5.42 50.83
C HIS A 112 -9.68 5.55 52.30
N PRO A 113 -10.80 6.24 52.67
CA PRO A 113 -12.09 6.32 51.95
C PRO A 113 -13.04 7.55 52.19
N SER A 114 -14.18 7.56 51.47
CA SER A 114 -15.48 8.22 51.79
C SER A 114 -15.54 9.75 51.59
N SER A 115 -16.66 10.45 51.35
CA SER A 115 -18.08 10.19 51.02
C SER A 115 -18.75 11.58 50.79
N TYR A 116 -19.95 11.59 50.21
CA TYR A 116 -20.94 12.68 50.14
C TYR A 116 -20.68 13.94 49.29
N GLY A 117 -21.64 14.20 48.38
CA GLY A 117 -22.35 15.48 48.36
C GLY A 117 -22.05 16.43 47.19
N SER A 118 -22.91 16.42 46.18
CA SER A 118 -23.07 17.54 45.24
C SER A 118 -23.56 18.80 45.97
N PRO A 119 -23.05 19.98 45.60
CA PRO A 119 -23.98 21.06 45.24
C PRO A 119 -23.55 21.91 44.03
N LYS A 120 -24.58 22.49 43.43
CA LYS A 120 -24.62 23.37 42.25
C LYS A 120 -23.98 24.75 42.52
N SER A 121 -23.30 25.33 41.52
CA SER A 121 -23.24 26.79 41.24
C SER A 121 -22.54 27.01 39.89
N LYS A 122 -23.26 27.24 38.78
CA LYS A 122 -23.60 28.53 38.15
C LYS A 122 -22.41 29.37 37.65
N ASN A 123 -22.25 29.34 36.33
CA ASN A 123 -21.57 30.30 35.46
C ASN A 123 -22.10 31.74 35.59
N PRO A 124 -21.28 32.73 35.23
CA PRO A 124 -21.75 33.96 34.60
C PRO A 124 -21.17 34.14 33.18
N PHE A 125 -21.96 34.81 32.33
CA PHE A 125 -21.67 35.32 30.98
C PHE A 125 -21.77 34.37 29.78
N ASN A 126 -23.02 34.21 29.30
CA ASN A 126 -23.30 34.16 27.87
C ASN A 126 -24.58 34.98 27.60
N GLU A 127 -24.41 36.23 27.14
CA GLU A 127 -25.48 37.12 26.70
C GLU A 127 -25.15 37.67 25.31
N LYS A 128 -25.78 37.08 24.28
CA LYS A 128 -26.43 37.71 23.12
C LYS A 128 -26.62 36.65 22.02
N PHE A 129 -27.78 36.70 21.36
CA PHE A 129 -28.32 35.75 20.36
C PHE A 129 -29.13 34.56 20.90
N ALA A 130 -30.23 34.85 21.58
CA ALA A 130 -31.38 33.95 21.71
C ALA A 130 -32.67 34.76 21.92
N LYS A 131 -33.08 35.53 20.91
CA LYS A 131 -34.42 36.16 20.83
C LYS A 131 -34.82 36.34 19.37
N THR A 132 -35.31 35.27 18.74
CA THR A 132 -36.19 35.38 17.55
C THR A 132 -37.01 34.14 17.17
N ASP A 133 -37.02 33.03 17.93
CA ASP A 133 -37.75 31.81 17.47
C ASP A 133 -38.71 31.19 18.52
N THR A 134 -39.31 32.00 19.40
CA THR A 134 -40.31 31.50 20.36
C THR A 134 -41.69 32.16 20.23
N GLU A 135 -41.78 33.32 19.58
CA GLU A 135 -43.07 33.97 19.30
C GLU A 135 -43.72 33.49 17.98
N ALA A 136 -42.92 33.09 16.97
CA ALA A 136 -43.42 32.56 15.70
C ALA A 136 -44.08 31.17 15.83
N MET A 137 -43.55 30.31 16.70
CA MET A 137 -44.12 28.98 16.97
C MET A 137 -45.41 29.04 17.82
N ALA A 138 -45.58 30.07 18.67
CA ALA A 138 -46.78 30.24 19.48
C ALA A 138 -47.97 30.81 18.68
N GLN A 139 -47.73 31.56 17.60
CA GLN A 139 -48.77 32.09 16.73
C GLN A 139 -49.36 31.02 15.78
N ILE A 140 -48.53 30.09 15.28
CA ILE A 140 -48.98 29.01 14.38
C ILE A 140 -49.91 27.99 15.09
N VAL A 141 -49.69 27.74 16.38
CA VAL A 141 -50.54 26.84 17.19
C VAL A 141 -51.89 27.48 17.55
N ARG A 142 -51.94 28.79 17.76
CA ARG A 142 -53.21 29.52 17.99
C ARG A 142 -54.06 29.63 16.72
N GLN A 143 -53.44 29.74 15.55
CA GLN A 143 -54.14 29.83 14.26
C GLN A 143 -54.84 28.51 13.88
N ARG A 144 -54.24 27.34 14.17
CA ARG A 144 -54.90 26.02 13.97
C ARG A 144 -56.02 25.69 14.96
N GLN A 145 -56.07 26.37 16.12
CA GLN A 145 -57.14 26.15 17.10
C GLN A 145 -58.37 27.04 16.85
N GLN A 146 -58.23 28.15 16.11
CA GLN A 146 -59.35 29.04 15.75
C GLN A 146 -60.11 28.60 14.48
N GLU A 147 -59.50 27.82 13.58
CA GLU A 147 -60.19 27.27 12.40
C GLU A 147 -61.09 26.04 12.69
N LYS A 148 -61.03 25.48 13.91
CA LYS A 148 -61.86 24.35 14.34
C LYS A 148 -63.19 24.72 15.03
N GLN A 149 -63.52 26.01 15.17
CA GLN A 149 -64.74 26.46 15.87
C GLN A 149 -65.74 27.26 15.01
N ALA A 150 -65.56 27.33 13.69
CA ALA A 150 -66.51 27.97 12.78
C ALA A 150 -67.02 27.01 11.69
N ALA A 151 -67.92 26.10 12.06
CA ALA A 151 -68.82 25.43 11.11
C ALA A 151 -70.11 24.99 11.82
N GLN A 152 -71.24 25.60 11.44
CA GLN A 152 -72.59 25.21 11.85
C GLN A 152 -73.14 24.04 10.98
N PRO A 153 -74.13 23.27 11.45
CA PRO A 153 -74.52 22.00 10.84
C PRO A 153 -75.52 22.14 9.67
N ILE A 154 -75.38 21.32 8.63
CA ILE A 154 -76.31 21.17 7.49
C ILE A 154 -76.61 19.66 7.31
N PRO A 155 -77.85 19.23 6.96
CA PRO A 155 -78.34 17.87 7.23
C PRO A 155 -77.90 16.79 6.23
N GLN A 156 -77.93 15.54 6.71
CA GLN A 156 -77.59 14.30 5.99
C GLN A 156 -78.44 14.07 4.72
N PRO A 157 -77.84 13.59 3.61
CA PRO A 157 -78.52 12.77 2.63
C PRO A 157 -78.37 11.28 2.97
N GLN A 158 -79.50 10.56 2.97
CA GLN A 158 -79.55 9.10 3.11
C GLN A 158 -78.80 8.42 1.95
N VAL A 159 -77.77 7.64 2.27
CA VAL A 159 -77.10 6.77 1.30
C VAL A 159 -77.89 5.46 1.22
N SER A 160 -78.33 5.12 0.01
CA SER A 160 -79.08 3.92 -0.29
C SER A 160 -78.22 2.65 -0.11
N VAL A 161 -78.90 1.56 0.25
CA VAL A 161 -78.36 0.25 0.68
C VAL A 161 -77.45 -0.44 -0.37
N GLN A 162 -77.31 0.11 -1.58
CA GLN A 162 -76.46 -0.47 -2.63
C GLN A 162 -74.96 -0.16 -2.51
N GLN A 163 -74.54 0.82 -1.70
CA GLN A 163 -73.12 1.15 -1.55
C GLN A 163 -72.38 0.33 -0.48
N GLN A 164 -73.11 -0.40 0.38
CA GLN A 164 -72.51 -1.25 1.42
C GLN A 164 -72.01 -2.61 0.91
N GLN A 165 -72.48 -3.08 -0.24
CA GLN A 165 -72.05 -4.38 -0.80
C GLN A 165 -70.74 -4.30 -1.58
N ILE A 166 -70.37 -3.14 -2.12
CA ILE A 166 -69.09 -2.96 -2.85
C ILE A 166 -67.91 -2.80 -1.87
N VAL A 167 -68.13 -2.17 -0.70
CA VAL A 167 -67.09 -2.00 0.32
C VAL A 167 -66.78 -3.33 1.05
N GLN A 168 -67.74 -4.26 1.13
CA GLN A 168 -67.49 -5.58 1.73
C GLN A 168 -66.74 -6.55 0.81
N GLN A 169 -66.72 -6.34 -0.51
CA GLN A 169 -65.91 -7.16 -1.43
C GLN A 169 -64.50 -6.60 -1.70
N GLN A 170 -64.21 -5.37 -1.27
CA GLN A 170 -62.87 -4.76 -1.35
C GLN A 170 -62.05 -4.86 -0.06
N GLN A 171 -62.45 -5.69 0.91
CA GLN A 171 -61.48 -6.27 1.88
C GLN A 171 -60.70 -7.42 1.22
N MET A 172 -60.18 -7.17 0.03
CA MET A 172 -59.22 -8.04 -0.63
C MET A 172 -57.85 -7.78 0.01
N ARG A 173 -57.41 -8.74 0.83
CA ARG A 173 -56.01 -9.03 1.20
C ARG A 173 -55.10 -7.81 1.21
N GLN A 174 -54.96 -7.18 2.39
CA GLN A 174 -53.69 -6.52 2.73
C GLN A 174 -52.57 -7.51 2.34
N PRO A 175 -51.62 -7.16 1.47
CA PRO A 175 -50.49 -8.05 1.21
C PRO A 175 -49.84 -8.29 2.57
N ASP A 176 -49.77 -9.56 2.97
CA ASP A 176 -49.16 -9.98 4.22
C ASP A 176 -47.67 -9.63 4.12
N ILE A 177 -47.27 -8.43 4.57
CA ILE A 177 -45.90 -7.93 4.44
C ILE A 177 -45.05 -8.83 5.35
N PRO A 178 -44.26 -9.76 4.79
CA PRO A 178 -43.49 -10.67 5.61
C PRO A 178 -42.49 -9.86 6.44
N LYS A 179 -42.13 -10.36 7.62
CA LYS A 179 -41.04 -9.77 8.40
C LYS A 179 -39.80 -9.66 7.50
N PHE A 180 -39.37 -8.43 7.22
CA PHE A 180 -38.25 -8.14 6.32
C PHE A 180 -36.99 -7.71 7.07
N TYR A 181 -37.14 -7.28 8.34
CA TYR A 181 -36.04 -6.91 9.21
C TYR A 181 -35.77 -8.00 10.24
N PHE A 182 -34.55 -8.52 10.21
CA PHE A 182 -34.06 -9.55 11.11
C PHE A 182 -32.77 -9.04 11.78
N PRO A 183 -32.85 -8.47 13.00
CA PRO A 183 -31.68 -7.95 13.71
C PRO A 183 -30.55 -8.99 13.84
N GLU A 184 -30.94 -10.23 14.13
CA GLU A 184 -30.05 -11.38 14.30
C GLU A 184 -29.87 -12.21 13.02
N GLY A 185 -30.27 -11.69 11.86
CA GLY A 185 -30.29 -12.47 10.61
C GLY A 185 -31.51 -13.40 10.49
N LYS A 186 -31.72 -13.92 9.27
CA LYS A 186 -32.83 -14.86 9.03
C LYS A 186 -32.56 -16.14 9.82
N PRO A 187 -33.57 -16.73 10.48
CA PRO A 187 -33.42 -18.02 11.14
C PRO A 187 -32.85 -19.05 10.17
N ILE A 188 -31.87 -19.83 10.61
CA ILE A 188 -31.29 -20.92 9.84
C ILE A 188 -32.36 -21.99 9.60
N GLU A 189 -32.34 -22.62 8.43
CA GLU A 189 -33.22 -23.75 8.09
C GLU A 189 -33.03 -24.90 9.08
N SER A 190 -34.13 -25.56 9.45
CA SER A 190 -34.15 -26.62 10.46
C SER A 190 -33.27 -27.83 10.11
N GLU A 191 -32.96 -28.04 8.82
CA GLU A 191 -32.07 -29.12 8.38
C GLU A 191 -30.61 -28.84 8.72
N VAL A 192 -30.13 -27.61 8.50
CA VAL A 192 -28.75 -27.21 8.83
C VAL A 192 -28.49 -27.28 10.34
N GLN A 193 -29.50 -27.00 11.16
CA GLN A 193 -29.41 -27.17 12.61
C GLN A 193 -29.22 -28.64 13.00
N LYS A 194 -30.01 -29.56 12.44
CA LYS A 194 -29.87 -31.00 12.68
C LYS A 194 -28.51 -31.53 12.25
N THR A 195 -28.03 -31.12 11.06
CA THR A 195 -26.70 -31.51 10.58
C THR A 195 -25.58 -31.00 11.50
N SER A 196 -25.71 -29.78 12.01
CA SER A 196 -24.74 -29.22 12.96
C SER A 196 -24.71 -30.03 14.26
N ASP A 197 -25.88 -30.38 14.81
CA ASP A 197 -25.99 -31.18 16.03
C ASP A 197 -25.38 -32.59 15.85
N GLU A 198 -25.67 -33.26 14.72
CA GLU A 198 -25.09 -34.56 14.38
C GLU A 198 -23.55 -34.51 14.26
N THR A 199 -23.01 -33.49 13.61
CA THR A 199 -21.56 -33.29 13.49
C THR A 199 -20.93 -33.02 14.86
N ILE A 200 -21.56 -32.22 15.72
CA ILE A 200 -21.06 -31.96 17.09
C ILE A 200 -21.03 -33.26 17.91
N GLU A 201 -22.11 -34.06 17.85
CA GLU A 201 -22.16 -35.36 18.52
C GLU A 201 -21.02 -36.28 18.07
N LYS A 202 -20.79 -36.36 16.75
CA LYS A 202 -19.73 -37.17 16.15
C LYS A 202 -18.34 -36.73 16.61
N ILE A 203 -18.05 -35.43 16.65
CA ILE A 203 -16.74 -34.89 17.05
C ILE A 203 -16.43 -35.19 18.52
N PHE A 204 -17.41 -35.07 19.41
CA PHE A 204 -17.24 -35.36 20.84
C PHE A 204 -17.40 -36.85 21.19
N THR A 205 -17.64 -37.72 20.21
CA THR A 205 -17.77 -39.16 20.46
C THR A 205 -16.44 -39.74 20.95
N GLY A 206 -16.42 -40.27 22.18
CA GLY A 206 -15.22 -40.83 22.80
C GLY A 206 -14.22 -39.78 23.31
N LYS A 207 -14.54 -38.48 23.23
CA LYS A 207 -13.69 -37.38 23.72
C LYS A 207 -14.49 -36.48 24.68
N PRO A 208 -14.26 -36.57 26.00
CA PRO A 208 -14.99 -35.75 26.97
C PRO A 208 -14.62 -34.25 26.87
N GLU A 209 -13.39 -33.96 26.47
CA GLU A 209 -12.83 -32.63 26.31
C GLU A 209 -11.98 -32.58 25.05
N LEU A 210 -11.97 -31.43 24.37
CA LEU A 210 -11.11 -31.17 23.21
C LEU A 210 -10.04 -30.15 23.56
N LYS A 211 -8.81 -30.43 23.14
CA LYS A 211 -7.72 -29.44 23.16
C LYS A 211 -7.75 -28.56 21.92
N LYS A 212 -6.91 -27.52 21.93
CA LYS A 212 -6.78 -26.55 20.83
C LYS A 212 -6.46 -27.21 19.50
N GLU A 213 -5.59 -28.22 19.49
CA GLU A 213 -5.15 -28.94 18.27
C GLU A 213 -6.26 -29.80 17.66
N GLU A 214 -7.31 -30.11 18.43
CA GLU A 214 -8.40 -30.99 18.03
C GLU A 214 -9.64 -30.19 17.56
N PHE A 215 -9.53 -28.86 17.47
CA PHE A 215 -10.65 -27.96 17.20
C PHE A 215 -10.85 -27.63 15.71
N ASP A 216 -10.08 -28.23 14.81
CA ASP A 216 -10.13 -28.00 13.36
C ASP A 216 -11.53 -28.27 12.80
N GLN A 217 -12.08 -29.47 13.02
CA GLN A 217 -13.41 -29.85 12.53
C GLN A 217 -14.54 -29.00 13.13
N ILE A 218 -14.39 -28.53 14.38
CA ILE A 218 -15.36 -27.59 14.97
C ILE A 218 -15.32 -26.24 14.26
N THR A 219 -14.11 -25.77 13.93
CA THR A 219 -13.90 -24.49 13.26
C THR A 219 -14.45 -24.52 11.84
N THR A 220 -14.11 -25.55 11.06
CA THR A 220 -14.49 -25.65 9.65
C THR A 220 -15.91 -26.18 9.46
N ASP A 221 -16.23 -27.36 10.01
CA ASP A 221 -17.42 -28.11 9.60
C ASP A 221 -18.66 -27.66 10.38
N VAL A 222 -18.49 -27.25 11.64
CA VAL A 222 -19.59 -26.76 12.49
C VAL A 222 -19.73 -25.24 12.36
N CYS A 223 -18.67 -24.49 12.65
CA CYS A 223 -18.73 -23.03 12.64
C CYS A 223 -18.74 -22.44 11.22
N GLY A 224 -18.23 -23.17 10.23
CA GLY A 224 -18.10 -22.70 8.86
C GLY A 224 -17.00 -21.65 8.70
N LEU A 225 -15.97 -21.65 9.56
CA LEU A 225 -14.89 -20.66 9.55
C LEU A 225 -13.61 -21.24 8.92
N PRO A 226 -12.76 -20.42 8.29
CA PRO A 226 -11.45 -20.85 7.80
C PRO A 226 -10.55 -21.39 8.91
N LYS A 227 -9.65 -22.32 8.60
CA LYS A 227 -8.79 -23.00 9.60
C LYS A 227 -7.98 -22.06 10.48
N PHE A 228 -7.45 -20.98 9.91
CA PHE A 228 -6.67 -19.99 10.65
C PHE A 228 -7.50 -19.13 11.62
N PHE A 229 -8.81 -19.35 11.76
CA PHE A 229 -9.64 -18.80 12.84
C PHE A 229 -9.65 -19.67 14.11
N MET A 230 -9.11 -20.89 14.04
CA MET A 230 -9.23 -21.89 15.10
C MET A 230 -8.76 -21.38 16.46
N ASN A 231 -7.63 -20.67 16.53
CA ASN A 231 -7.09 -20.18 17.81
C ASN A 231 -7.99 -19.09 18.39
N VAL A 232 -8.42 -18.15 17.56
CA VAL A 232 -9.30 -17.05 17.98
C VAL A 232 -10.66 -17.59 18.44
N LEU A 233 -11.20 -18.59 17.75
CA LEU A 233 -12.42 -19.27 18.14
C LEU A 233 -12.24 -20.03 19.47
N PHE A 234 -11.16 -20.80 19.61
CA PHE A 234 -10.88 -21.57 20.81
C PHE A 234 -10.75 -20.67 22.03
N GLU A 235 -9.94 -19.60 21.93
CA GLU A 235 -9.73 -18.63 23.01
C GLU A 235 -11.01 -17.85 23.34
N ARG A 236 -11.89 -17.62 22.35
CA ARG A 236 -13.20 -17.00 22.58
C ARG A 236 -14.11 -17.87 23.45
N ILE A 237 -14.05 -19.19 23.26
CA ILE A 237 -14.87 -20.15 24.00
C ILE A 237 -14.23 -20.44 25.36
N ASP A 238 -12.92 -20.66 25.40
CA ASP A 238 -12.13 -20.91 26.61
C ASP A 238 -11.74 -19.61 27.34
N SER A 239 -12.76 -18.81 27.69
CA SER A 239 -12.57 -17.56 28.45
C SER A 239 -11.86 -17.76 29.80
N GLY A 240 -11.93 -18.96 30.37
CA GLY A 240 -11.23 -19.35 31.60
C GLY A 240 -9.77 -19.77 31.41
N LYS A 241 -9.26 -19.80 30.16
CA LYS A 241 -7.90 -20.26 29.80
C LYS A 241 -7.55 -21.63 30.39
N THR A 242 -8.52 -22.53 30.38
CA THR A 242 -8.37 -23.89 30.90
C THR A 242 -7.55 -24.80 29.97
N GLY A 243 -7.39 -24.39 28.70
CA GLY A 243 -6.72 -25.15 27.66
C GLY A 243 -7.54 -26.30 27.07
N LYS A 244 -8.79 -26.47 27.52
CA LYS A 244 -9.67 -27.57 27.10
C LYS A 244 -11.14 -27.15 27.10
N ILE A 245 -11.90 -27.63 26.13
CA ILE A 245 -13.34 -27.33 26.03
C ILE A 245 -14.13 -28.64 26.04
N ASN A 246 -15.04 -28.79 27.00
CA ASN A 246 -15.98 -29.90 27.03
C ASN A 246 -17.21 -29.62 26.14
N LYS A 247 -17.94 -30.69 25.82
CA LYS A 247 -19.11 -30.63 24.94
C LYS A 247 -20.20 -29.65 25.41
N GLN A 248 -20.51 -29.65 26.71
CA GLN A 248 -21.57 -28.81 27.26
C GLN A 248 -21.22 -27.32 27.16
N HIS A 249 -19.96 -26.98 27.43
CA HIS A 249 -19.44 -25.63 27.30
C HIS A 249 -19.53 -25.14 25.85
N PHE A 250 -19.10 -25.97 24.89
CA PHE A 250 -19.21 -25.65 23.47
C PHE A 250 -20.67 -25.48 23.03
N LEU A 251 -21.55 -26.42 23.39
CA LEU A 251 -22.99 -26.34 23.03
C LEU A 251 -23.66 -25.09 23.60
N HIS A 252 -23.31 -24.70 24.82
CA HIS A 252 -23.81 -23.47 25.42
C HIS A 252 -23.38 -22.23 24.62
N PHE A 253 -22.10 -22.16 24.22
CA PHE A 253 -21.61 -21.10 23.34
C PHE A 253 -22.32 -21.12 21.97
N TRP A 254 -22.39 -22.28 21.33
CA TRP A 254 -22.98 -22.45 20.00
C TRP A 254 -24.44 -21.98 19.95
N LYS A 255 -25.29 -22.46 20.86
CA LYS A 255 -26.71 -22.10 20.93
C LYS A 255 -26.93 -20.62 21.24
N ARG A 256 -26.06 -20.03 22.05
CA ARG A 256 -26.16 -18.63 22.44
C ARG A 256 -25.68 -17.68 21.34
N GLU A 257 -24.53 -17.98 20.74
CA GLU A 257 -23.83 -17.03 19.87
C GLU A 257 -24.01 -17.29 18.38
N PHE A 258 -24.08 -18.56 17.94
CA PHE A 258 -23.82 -18.98 16.55
C PHE A 258 -24.99 -19.67 15.85
N GLU A 259 -25.80 -20.46 16.56
CA GLU A 259 -26.84 -21.33 16.02
C GLU A 259 -27.88 -20.59 15.18
N LYS A 260 -28.13 -19.30 15.46
CA LYS A 260 -29.16 -18.49 14.79
C LYS A 260 -28.62 -17.52 13.74
N ILE A 261 -27.30 -17.42 13.60
CA ILE A 261 -26.65 -16.45 12.73
C ILE A 261 -25.88 -17.14 11.60
N ASP A 262 -25.76 -16.46 10.46
CA ASP A 262 -25.03 -16.97 9.30
C ASP A 262 -23.50 -16.94 9.51
N VAL A 263 -22.77 -17.67 8.67
CA VAL A 263 -21.30 -17.74 8.70
C VAL A 263 -20.66 -16.35 8.64
N LYS A 264 -21.24 -15.44 7.85
CA LYS A 264 -20.72 -14.07 7.71
C LYS A 264 -20.77 -13.32 9.05
N LYS A 265 -21.89 -13.38 9.78
CA LYS A 265 -22.04 -12.76 11.10
C LYS A 265 -21.21 -13.49 12.16
N ARG A 266 -21.05 -14.82 12.08
CA ARG A 266 -20.17 -15.59 12.99
C ARG A 266 -18.72 -15.11 12.87
N MET A 267 -18.21 -15.00 11.65
CA MET A 267 -16.86 -14.53 11.35
C MET A 267 -16.64 -13.11 11.91
N PHE A 268 -17.57 -12.19 11.63
CA PHE A 268 -17.53 -10.85 12.20
C PHE A 268 -17.49 -10.85 13.73
N LYS A 269 -18.36 -11.62 14.39
CA LYS A 269 -18.42 -11.71 15.86
C LYS A 269 -17.15 -12.30 16.47
N ILE A 270 -16.47 -13.21 15.79
CA ILE A 270 -15.22 -13.82 16.29
C ILE A 270 -14.05 -12.85 16.22
N ILE A 271 -14.00 -12.02 15.18
CA ILE A 271 -12.95 -11.00 15.09
C ILE A 271 -13.24 -9.90 16.11
N ALA A 272 -14.44 -9.32 16.10
CA ALA A 272 -14.81 -8.24 17.02
C ALA A 272 -14.68 -8.68 18.49
N LYS A 273 -14.24 -7.77 19.35
CA LYS A 273 -14.22 -8.00 20.80
C LYS A 273 -15.62 -8.31 21.35
N PRO A 274 -15.74 -9.16 22.39
CA PRO A 274 -17.03 -9.48 23.00
C PRO A 274 -17.79 -8.22 23.43
N GLY A 275 -19.05 -8.09 23.00
CA GLY A 275 -19.90 -6.94 23.33
C GLY A 275 -19.66 -5.68 22.49
N VAL A 276 -18.69 -5.70 21.56
CA VAL A 276 -18.39 -4.57 20.66
C VAL A 276 -19.05 -4.83 19.29
N GLU A 277 -19.69 -3.80 18.72
CA GLU A 277 -20.44 -3.91 17.45
C GLU A 277 -19.63 -3.57 16.18
N TYR A 278 -18.31 -3.43 16.34
CA TYR A 278 -17.35 -3.14 15.28
C TYR A 278 -16.05 -3.92 15.49
N ILE A 279 -15.28 -4.08 14.43
CA ILE A 279 -13.91 -4.60 14.45
C ILE A 279 -12.98 -3.39 14.48
N ALA A 280 -12.11 -3.32 15.50
CA ALA A 280 -10.99 -2.39 15.56
C ALA A 280 -9.73 -3.02 14.94
N THR A 281 -8.73 -2.21 14.61
CA THR A 281 -7.49 -2.68 13.97
C THR A 281 -6.78 -3.77 14.78
N ASP A 282 -6.66 -3.60 16.09
CA ASP A 282 -6.03 -4.58 16.98
C ASP A 282 -6.78 -5.92 17.07
N ASP A 283 -8.08 -5.94 16.75
CA ASP A 283 -8.90 -7.14 16.85
C ASP A 283 -8.53 -8.18 15.77
N LEU A 284 -7.84 -7.76 14.71
CA LEU A 284 -7.33 -8.64 13.65
C LEU A 284 -5.97 -9.27 13.98
N LYS A 285 -5.20 -8.70 14.91
CA LYS A 285 -3.83 -9.17 15.23
C LYS A 285 -3.76 -10.65 15.64
N PRO A 286 -4.66 -11.18 16.50
CA PRO A 286 -4.65 -12.60 16.85
C PRO A 286 -4.85 -13.52 15.63
N LEU A 287 -5.64 -13.06 14.65
CA LEU A 287 -5.91 -13.79 13.43
C LEU A 287 -4.68 -13.81 12.51
N PHE A 288 -4.02 -12.66 12.34
CA PHE A 288 -2.80 -12.56 11.52
C PHE A 288 -1.64 -13.32 12.11
N LYS A 289 -1.50 -13.33 13.44
CA LYS A 289 -0.51 -14.17 14.11
C LYS A 289 -0.68 -15.65 13.74
N GLN A 290 -1.91 -16.17 13.81
CA GLN A 290 -2.17 -17.55 13.43
C GLN A 290 -1.91 -17.78 11.92
N LEU A 291 -2.26 -16.82 11.07
CA LEU A 291 -2.00 -16.90 9.64
C LEU A 291 -0.49 -17.02 9.35
N LEU A 292 0.34 -16.17 9.96
CA LEU A 292 1.80 -16.18 9.81
C LEU A 292 2.45 -17.47 10.33
N GLU A 293 1.91 -18.05 11.39
CA GLU A 293 2.38 -19.32 11.95
C GLU A 293 2.05 -20.53 11.05
N THR A 294 0.99 -20.46 10.24
CA THR A 294 0.41 -21.66 9.59
C THR A 294 0.36 -21.63 8.06
N HIS A 295 0.43 -20.45 7.43
CA HIS A 295 0.29 -20.32 5.99
C HIS A 295 1.60 -20.64 5.26
N PRO A 296 1.61 -21.58 4.30
CA PRO A 296 2.85 -22.00 3.62
C PRO A 296 3.52 -20.85 2.84
N GLY A 297 2.74 -20.02 2.15
CA GLY A 297 3.24 -18.83 1.45
C GLY A 297 3.83 -17.72 2.34
N LEU A 298 3.88 -17.89 3.67
CA LEU A 298 4.48 -16.93 4.61
C LEU A 298 5.54 -17.59 5.52
N GLU A 299 5.89 -18.86 5.29
CA GLU A 299 6.84 -19.61 6.13
C GLU A 299 8.22 -18.91 6.22
N PHE A 300 8.66 -18.27 5.14
CA PHE A 300 9.93 -17.54 5.10
C PHE A 300 9.98 -16.32 6.04
N LEU A 301 8.82 -15.75 6.42
CA LEU A 301 8.75 -14.66 7.40
C LEU A 301 8.89 -15.14 8.84
N GLN A 302 8.76 -16.44 9.12
CA GLN A 302 8.82 -16.96 10.48
C GLN A 302 10.17 -16.69 11.17
N GLN A 303 11.23 -16.55 10.38
CA GLN A 303 12.58 -16.25 10.86
C GLN A 303 12.82 -14.76 11.11
N THR A 304 11.87 -13.89 10.74
CA THR A 304 11.99 -12.42 10.85
C THR A 304 10.78 -11.81 11.58
N PRO A 305 10.77 -11.82 12.93
CA PRO A 305 9.64 -11.32 13.72
C PRO A 305 9.27 -9.86 13.45
N GLU A 306 10.25 -9.00 13.16
CA GLU A 306 9.99 -7.60 12.83
C GLU A 306 9.13 -7.47 11.57
N PHE A 307 9.46 -8.20 10.50
CA PHE A 307 8.67 -8.18 9.26
C PHE A 307 7.31 -8.87 9.39
N GLN A 308 7.14 -9.80 10.32
CA GLN A 308 5.82 -10.36 10.65
C GLN A 308 4.87 -9.30 11.19
N ASP A 309 5.36 -8.47 12.12
CA ASP A 309 4.56 -7.38 12.69
C ASP A 309 4.26 -6.33 11.60
N ARG A 310 5.26 -5.94 10.80
CA ARG A 310 5.07 -4.99 9.68
C ARG A 310 4.08 -5.49 8.64
N TYR A 311 4.21 -6.74 8.20
CA TYR A 311 3.27 -7.35 7.26
C TYR A 311 1.85 -7.40 7.86
N SER A 312 1.70 -7.82 9.12
CA SER A 312 0.40 -7.86 9.80
C SER A 312 -0.26 -6.49 9.87
N ASP A 313 0.52 -5.47 10.22
CA ASP A 313 0.05 -4.09 10.26
C ASP A 313 -0.37 -3.62 8.86
N THR A 314 0.44 -3.85 7.82
CA THR A 314 0.11 -3.47 6.43
C THR A 314 -1.15 -4.17 5.91
N VAL A 315 -1.33 -5.46 6.19
CA VAL A 315 -2.57 -6.18 5.84
C VAL A 315 -3.77 -5.55 6.57
N GLY A 316 -3.62 -5.22 7.86
CA GLY A 316 -4.64 -4.51 8.63
C GLY A 316 -4.99 -3.15 8.01
N MET A 317 -3.97 -2.35 7.67
CA MET A 317 -4.12 -1.06 7.00
C MET A 317 -4.90 -1.18 5.69
N ARG A 318 -4.53 -2.15 4.84
CA ARG A 318 -5.23 -2.41 3.56
C ARG A 318 -6.68 -2.84 3.76
N ILE A 319 -6.97 -3.65 4.78
CA ILE A 319 -8.36 -4.02 5.13
C ILE A 319 -9.15 -2.79 5.52
N PHE A 320 -8.63 -1.93 6.39
CA PHE A 320 -9.34 -0.71 6.80
C PHE A 320 -9.51 0.26 5.63
N TYR A 321 -8.49 0.46 4.80
CA TYR A 321 -8.58 1.29 3.60
C TYR A 321 -9.74 0.86 2.67
N LEU A 322 -9.91 -0.44 2.44
CA LEU A 322 -10.92 -0.95 1.51
C LEU A 322 -12.30 -1.19 2.15
N VAL A 323 -12.37 -1.51 3.45
CA VAL A 323 -13.61 -1.94 4.11
C VAL A 323 -14.23 -0.85 4.99
N ASP A 324 -13.43 -0.08 5.73
CA ASP A 324 -13.95 0.96 6.63
C ASP A 324 -14.47 2.16 5.84
N SER A 325 -15.76 2.14 5.50
CA SER A 325 -16.35 3.15 4.63
C SER A 325 -16.45 4.56 5.23
N ASN A 326 -16.27 4.71 6.55
CA ASN A 326 -16.35 6.02 7.23
C ASN A 326 -14.97 6.56 7.66
N ASP A 327 -13.91 5.77 7.49
CA ASP A 327 -12.54 6.09 7.94
C ASP A 327 -12.45 6.45 9.44
N ASP A 328 -13.31 5.84 10.27
CA ASP A 328 -13.39 6.09 11.71
C ASP A 328 -12.63 5.05 12.55
N GLY A 329 -11.93 4.13 11.90
CA GLY A 329 -11.20 3.04 12.53
C GLY A 329 -12.14 1.94 13.05
N LYS A 330 -13.38 1.85 12.55
CA LYS A 330 -14.38 0.89 13.01
C LYS A 330 -15.09 0.21 11.83
N ILE A 331 -14.67 -1.01 11.53
CA ILE A 331 -15.40 -1.84 10.57
C ILE A 331 -16.67 -2.36 11.23
N THR A 332 -17.81 -1.78 10.89
CA THR A 332 -19.12 -2.25 11.38
C THR A 332 -19.55 -3.53 10.66
N TYR A 333 -20.58 -4.21 11.16
CA TYR A 333 -21.14 -5.35 10.42
C TYR A 333 -21.67 -4.95 9.03
N ARG A 334 -22.10 -3.70 8.85
CA ARG A 334 -22.56 -3.20 7.55
C ARG A 334 -21.41 -3.12 6.55
N ASP A 335 -20.25 -2.63 6.99
CA ASP A 335 -19.02 -2.54 6.21
C ASP A 335 -18.55 -3.94 5.82
N PHE A 336 -18.38 -4.80 6.82
CA PHE A 336 -18.01 -6.20 6.62
C PHE A 336 -18.96 -6.92 5.66
N LYS A 337 -20.28 -6.70 5.80
CA LYS A 337 -21.30 -7.32 4.96
C LYS A 337 -21.22 -6.90 3.49
N ARG A 338 -20.88 -5.64 3.23
CA ARG A 338 -20.76 -5.06 1.89
C ARG A 338 -19.41 -5.33 1.23
N SER A 339 -18.38 -5.64 2.02
CA SER A 339 -17.08 -6.07 1.52
C SER A 339 -17.06 -7.53 1.06
N ASN A 340 -15.99 -7.91 0.37
CA ASN A 340 -15.63 -9.28 0.02
C ASN A 340 -14.70 -9.95 1.05
N LEU A 341 -14.42 -9.31 2.18
CA LEU A 341 -13.42 -9.78 3.15
C LEU A 341 -13.68 -11.21 3.64
N LYS A 342 -14.96 -11.59 3.83
CA LYS A 342 -15.35 -12.98 4.12
C LYS A 342 -14.78 -13.95 3.09
N ASP A 343 -15.01 -13.67 1.82
CA ASP A 343 -14.70 -14.59 0.73
C ASP A 343 -13.18 -14.65 0.53
N VAL A 344 -12.49 -13.52 0.68
CA VAL A 344 -11.02 -13.48 0.67
C VAL A 344 -10.41 -14.30 1.81
N PHE A 345 -10.98 -14.26 3.03
CA PHE A 345 -10.50 -15.14 4.11
C PHE A 345 -10.59 -16.63 3.76
N PHE A 346 -11.62 -17.07 3.02
CA PHE A 346 -11.66 -18.45 2.54
C PHE A 346 -10.61 -18.73 1.47
N ASN A 347 -10.38 -17.77 0.56
CA ASN A 347 -9.37 -17.90 -0.47
C ASN A 347 -7.97 -18.01 0.13
N VAL A 348 -7.64 -17.22 1.16
CA VAL A 348 -6.37 -17.32 1.92
C VAL A 348 -6.20 -18.69 2.57
N ALA A 349 -7.26 -19.31 3.07
CA ALA A 349 -7.16 -20.65 3.64
C ALA A 349 -6.98 -21.77 2.60
N ALA A 350 -7.28 -21.50 1.34
CA ALA A 350 -7.27 -22.49 0.26
C ALA A 350 -6.08 -22.36 -0.70
N GLU A 351 -5.56 -21.15 -0.89
CA GLU A 351 -4.46 -20.85 -1.80
C GLU A 351 -3.12 -20.88 -1.05
N GLU A 352 -2.18 -21.68 -1.53
CA GLU A 352 -0.86 -21.81 -0.89
C GLU A 352 0.06 -20.61 -1.17
N ASP A 353 -0.11 -20.00 -2.34
CA ASP A 353 0.62 -18.81 -2.77
C ASP A 353 -0.12 -17.52 -2.37
N ILE A 354 0.37 -16.88 -1.31
CA ILE A 354 -0.26 -15.68 -0.75
C ILE A 354 -0.31 -14.51 -1.75
N ASN A 355 0.60 -14.46 -2.73
CA ASN A 355 0.67 -13.36 -3.71
C ASN A 355 -0.46 -13.41 -4.74
N LYS A 356 -1.08 -14.57 -4.95
CA LYS A 356 -2.32 -14.66 -5.75
C LYS A 356 -3.50 -13.99 -5.06
N ILE A 357 -3.47 -13.89 -3.72
CA ILE A 357 -4.48 -13.17 -2.94
C ILE A 357 -4.10 -11.68 -2.85
N ARG A 358 -4.22 -11.01 -3.99
CA ARG A 358 -3.85 -9.60 -4.17
C ARG A 358 -4.64 -8.65 -3.28
N GLU A 359 -5.90 -8.98 -3.04
CA GLU A 359 -6.77 -8.24 -2.11
C GLU A 359 -6.31 -8.48 -0.67
N TYR A 360 -5.89 -7.41 0.00
CA TYR A 360 -5.43 -7.38 1.39
C TYR A 360 -4.09 -8.10 1.69
N PHE A 361 -3.90 -9.34 1.24
CA PHE A 361 -2.88 -10.26 1.79
C PHE A 361 -1.60 -10.44 0.96
N SER A 362 -1.55 -9.99 -0.30
CA SER A 362 -0.33 -10.16 -1.11
C SER A 362 0.93 -9.61 -0.42
N TYR A 363 1.95 -10.46 -0.34
CA TYR A 363 3.24 -10.12 0.22
C TYR A 363 4.01 -9.15 -0.69
N GLU A 364 3.92 -9.32 -2.01
CA GLU A 364 4.49 -8.38 -2.99
C GLU A 364 3.99 -6.96 -2.75
N HIS A 365 2.69 -6.80 -2.48
CA HIS A 365 2.12 -5.48 -2.17
C HIS A 365 2.67 -4.89 -0.88
N PHE A 366 2.83 -5.71 0.17
CA PHE A 366 3.47 -5.29 1.41
C PHE A 366 4.91 -4.84 1.16
N TYR A 367 5.67 -5.63 0.40
CA TYR A 367 7.06 -5.37 0.09
C TYR A 367 7.23 -4.02 -0.61
N VAL A 368 6.42 -3.75 -1.65
CA VAL A 368 6.45 -2.44 -2.35
C VAL A 368 6.11 -1.29 -1.41
N LEU A 369 5.04 -1.41 -0.62
CA LEU A 369 4.65 -0.36 0.33
C LEU A 369 5.76 -0.08 1.36
N TYR A 370 6.40 -1.12 1.87
CA TYR A 370 7.45 -1.00 2.87
C TYR A 370 8.73 -0.41 2.27
N CYS A 371 9.21 -0.92 1.14
CA CYS A 371 10.44 -0.42 0.50
C CYS A 371 10.29 1.05 0.08
N ARG A 372 9.14 1.45 -0.47
CA ARG A 372 8.89 2.86 -0.82
C ARG A 372 8.85 3.79 0.39
N PHE A 373 8.38 3.30 1.53
CA PHE A 373 8.45 4.07 2.78
C PHE A 373 9.90 4.19 3.26
N TRP A 374 10.62 3.06 3.26
CA TRP A 374 12.00 2.95 3.72
C TRP A 374 12.97 3.81 2.90
N GLU A 375 12.73 3.96 1.59
CA GLU A 375 13.49 4.87 0.71
C GLU A 375 13.39 6.35 1.15
N LEU A 376 12.30 6.74 1.81
CA LEU A 376 12.07 8.11 2.26
C LEU A 376 12.53 8.33 3.70
N ASP A 377 12.29 7.36 4.57
CA ASP A 377 12.64 7.37 6.01
C ASP A 377 14.14 7.07 6.21
N THR A 378 14.97 8.06 5.90
CA THR A 378 16.44 7.92 5.93
C THR A 378 17.05 7.81 7.33
N ASP A 379 16.37 8.35 8.35
CA ASP A 379 16.78 8.26 9.76
C ASP A 379 16.13 7.07 10.51
N HIS A 380 15.27 6.32 9.82
CA HIS A 380 14.65 5.08 10.29
C HIS A 380 13.85 5.27 11.59
N ASP A 381 13.24 6.44 11.77
CA ASP A 381 12.41 6.76 12.93
C ASP A 381 10.92 6.38 12.73
N PHE A 382 10.59 5.78 11.58
CA PHE A 382 9.24 5.42 11.14
C PHE A 382 8.32 6.63 10.95
N LEU A 383 8.88 7.83 10.73
CA LEU A 383 8.16 9.07 10.52
C LEU A 383 8.77 9.92 9.40
N ILE A 384 8.05 10.04 8.31
CA ILE A 384 8.44 10.84 7.15
C ILE A 384 8.03 12.31 7.39
N ASP A 385 8.99 13.23 7.36
CA ASP A 385 8.68 14.65 7.36
C ASP A 385 8.35 15.17 5.94
N LYS A 386 8.00 16.44 5.82
CA LYS A 386 7.61 17.04 4.54
C LYS A 386 8.73 17.04 3.51
N GLU A 387 9.97 17.16 3.95
CA GLU A 387 11.15 17.26 3.10
C GLU A 387 11.59 15.88 2.64
N ASP A 388 11.40 14.87 3.47
CA ASP A 388 11.46 13.46 3.11
C ASP A 388 10.42 13.12 2.07
N PHE A 389 9.15 13.40 2.35
CA PHE A 389 8.05 13.12 1.45
C PHE A 389 8.18 13.84 0.10
N SER A 390 8.72 15.07 0.10
CA SER A 390 8.95 15.83 -1.13
C SER A 390 9.85 15.10 -2.12
N ARG A 391 10.72 14.17 -1.67
CA ARG A 391 11.60 13.36 -2.53
C ARG A 391 10.89 12.16 -3.17
N TYR A 392 9.63 11.88 -2.82
CA TYR A 392 8.82 10.81 -3.39
C TYR A 392 8.92 10.79 -4.93
N GLU A 393 9.37 9.65 -5.46
CA GLU A 393 9.58 9.43 -6.91
C GLU A 393 10.42 10.50 -7.61
N GLY A 394 11.47 10.99 -6.94
CA GLY A 394 12.33 12.01 -7.52
C GLY A 394 11.61 13.36 -7.66
N HIS A 395 10.83 13.72 -6.64
CA HIS A 395 9.95 14.89 -6.65
C HIS A 395 8.85 14.80 -7.70
N ALA A 396 8.09 13.70 -7.77
CA ALA A 396 6.99 13.54 -8.72
C ALA A 396 5.81 14.48 -8.43
N LEU A 397 5.45 14.62 -7.15
CA LEU A 397 4.35 15.48 -6.71
C LEU A 397 4.75 16.96 -6.70
N SER A 398 3.79 17.84 -6.99
CA SER A 398 3.96 19.28 -6.85
C SER A 398 4.08 19.69 -5.38
N ARG A 399 4.85 20.74 -5.10
CA ARG A 399 4.99 21.29 -3.75
C ARG A 399 3.63 21.70 -3.18
N LYS A 400 2.78 22.31 -4.00
CA LYS A 400 1.40 22.63 -3.61
C LYS A 400 0.60 21.41 -3.16
N ALA A 401 0.75 20.27 -3.82
CA ALA A 401 0.08 19.04 -3.40
C ALA A 401 0.68 18.47 -2.11
N VAL A 402 2.01 18.48 -1.97
CA VAL A 402 2.72 18.07 -0.75
C VAL A 402 2.28 18.92 0.45
N ASP A 403 2.23 20.25 0.30
CA ASP A 403 1.76 21.19 1.31
C ASP A 403 0.37 20.79 1.82
N ARG A 404 -0.56 20.55 0.89
CA ARG A 404 -1.95 20.17 1.19
C ARG A 404 -2.07 18.81 1.88
N ILE A 405 -1.19 17.86 1.56
CA ILE A 405 -1.11 16.57 2.24
C ILE A 405 -0.63 16.75 3.69
N PHE A 406 0.42 17.57 3.90
CA PHE A 406 0.97 17.84 5.25
C PHE A 406 0.11 18.80 6.09
N ASP A 407 -0.74 19.61 5.45
CA ASP A 407 -1.85 20.32 6.09
C ASP A 407 -2.97 19.35 6.54
N GLN A 408 -2.83 18.06 6.23
CA GLN A 408 -3.73 16.99 6.62
C GLN A 408 -5.17 17.26 6.17
N ILE A 409 -5.30 17.71 4.91
CA ILE A 409 -6.60 18.03 4.33
C ILE A 409 -7.35 16.77 3.89
N PRO A 410 -6.74 15.83 3.14
CA PRO A 410 -7.46 14.62 2.75
C PRO A 410 -7.79 13.73 3.93
N ARG A 411 -6.88 13.70 4.90
CA ARG A 411 -6.98 12.85 6.07
C ARG A 411 -6.08 13.37 7.18
N LYS A 412 -6.52 13.21 8.43
CA LYS A 412 -5.68 13.45 9.61
C LYS A 412 -4.64 12.34 9.77
N PHE A 413 -3.41 12.74 10.08
CA PHE A 413 -2.34 11.79 10.36
C PHE A 413 -2.57 11.10 11.69
N LYS A 414 -2.28 9.81 11.72
CA LYS A 414 -2.36 8.96 12.90
C LYS A 414 -1.01 8.78 13.60
N SER A 415 0.07 9.30 13.02
CA SER A 415 1.41 9.32 13.62
C SER A 415 1.43 9.90 15.05
N GLY A 416 0.52 10.82 15.37
CA GLY A 416 0.50 11.54 16.64
C GLY A 416 1.64 12.55 16.80
N VAL A 417 2.50 12.69 15.79
CA VAL A 417 3.63 13.62 15.76
C VAL A 417 3.32 14.75 14.79
N LYS A 418 3.49 15.98 15.27
CA LYS A 418 3.19 17.18 14.47
C LYS A 418 4.06 17.21 13.21
N ASP A 419 3.45 17.53 12.07
CA ASP A 419 4.11 17.71 10.78
C ASP A 419 4.89 16.48 10.27
N LYS A 420 4.62 15.30 10.84
CA LYS A 420 5.24 14.03 10.45
C LYS A 420 4.19 12.98 10.07
N MET A 421 4.40 12.31 8.95
CA MET A 421 3.56 11.23 8.42
C MET A 421 4.09 9.88 8.90
N GLY A 422 3.23 9.06 9.51
CA GLY A 422 3.60 7.70 9.91
C GLY A 422 3.43 6.70 8.77
N TYR A 423 3.94 5.48 8.93
CA TYR A 423 3.79 4.41 7.94
C TYR A 423 2.32 4.14 7.55
N GLU A 424 1.39 4.18 8.51
CA GLU A 424 -0.05 4.04 8.20
C GLU A 424 -0.53 5.12 7.24
N ASP A 425 -0.20 6.38 7.52
CA ASP A 425 -0.63 7.51 6.72
C ASP A 425 -0.01 7.46 5.31
N PHE A 426 1.25 7.00 5.21
CA PHE A 426 1.92 6.75 3.94
C PHE A 426 1.24 5.64 3.13
N VAL A 427 0.81 4.54 3.75
CA VAL A 427 0.07 3.47 3.05
C VAL A 427 -1.25 4.01 2.48
N TRP A 428 -1.98 4.85 3.22
CA TRP A 428 -3.19 5.51 2.69
C TRP A 428 -2.88 6.41 1.50
N PHE A 429 -1.79 7.17 1.58
CA PHE A 429 -1.31 8.01 0.48
C PHE A 429 -0.98 7.14 -0.75
N MET A 430 -0.14 6.12 -0.62
CA MET A 430 0.30 5.25 -1.72
C MET A 430 -0.88 4.57 -2.43
N LEU A 431 -1.80 3.97 -1.66
CA LEU A 431 -2.98 3.34 -2.23
C LEU A 431 -3.91 4.35 -2.93
N SER A 432 -3.89 5.62 -2.50
CA SER A 432 -4.63 6.69 -3.16
C SER A 432 -3.88 7.22 -4.40
N GLU A 433 -2.57 7.33 -4.36
CA GLU A 433 -1.75 7.88 -5.45
C GLU A 433 -1.71 6.92 -6.65
N GLU A 434 -1.60 5.62 -6.39
CA GLU A 434 -1.38 4.60 -7.42
C GLU A 434 -2.67 3.99 -8.02
N ASP A 435 -3.81 4.10 -7.32
CA ASP A 435 -5.12 3.75 -7.89
C ASP A 435 -6.15 4.86 -7.64
N LYS A 436 -6.18 5.81 -8.58
CA LYS A 436 -7.09 6.95 -8.56
C LYS A 436 -8.52 6.60 -8.98
N THR A 437 -8.77 5.35 -9.39
CA THR A 437 -10.11 4.86 -9.73
C THR A 437 -10.92 4.45 -8.49
N THR A 438 -10.31 4.40 -7.31
CA THR A 438 -11.07 4.07 -6.09
C THR A 438 -11.84 5.28 -5.57
N PHE A 439 -13.02 5.04 -4.97
CA PHE A 439 -13.83 6.12 -4.39
C PHE A 439 -13.05 6.91 -3.33
N ARG A 440 -12.25 6.22 -2.51
CA ARG A 440 -11.43 6.83 -1.47
C ARG A 440 -10.33 7.70 -2.06
N SER A 441 -9.63 7.21 -3.08
CA SER A 441 -8.61 8.01 -3.77
C SER A 441 -9.23 9.24 -4.44
N LEU A 442 -10.39 9.10 -5.07
CA LEU A 442 -11.12 10.23 -5.63
C LEU A 442 -11.40 11.29 -4.56
N GLN A 443 -11.89 10.91 -3.37
CA GLN A 443 -12.07 11.86 -2.27
C GLN A 443 -10.75 12.49 -1.83
N TYR A 444 -9.70 11.67 -1.73
CA TYR A 444 -8.37 12.11 -1.33
C TYR A 444 -7.88 13.25 -2.24
N TRP A 445 -7.81 13.00 -3.55
CA TRP A 445 -7.30 13.99 -4.51
C TRP A 445 -8.26 15.14 -4.78
N PHE A 446 -9.57 14.89 -4.74
CA PHE A 446 -10.54 15.96 -4.85
C PHE A 446 -10.34 17.01 -3.74
N SER A 447 -10.19 16.55 -2.49
CA SER A 447 -9.97 17.45 -1.35
C SER A 447 -8.63 18.22 -1.41
N ILE A 448 -7.63 17.69 -2.12
CA ILE A 448 -6.37 18.42 -2.37
C ILE A 448 -6.64 19.60 -3.29
N ILE A 449 -7.36 19.39 -4.38
CA ILE A 449 -7.60 20.38 -5.43
C ILE A 449 -8.66 21.40 -5.04
N ASP A 450 -9.72 20.98 -4.35
CA ASP A 450 -10.80 21.84 -3.85
C ASP A 450 -10.25 22.73 -2.72
N LEU A 451 -9.90 23.97 -3.07
CA LEU A 451 -9.24 24.92 -2.17
C LEU A 451 -10.24 25.56 -1.20
N ASP A 452 -11.49 25.75 -1.63
CA ASP A 452 -12.54 26.41 -0.86
C ASP A 452 -13.54 25.44 -0.19
N GLN A 453 -13.41 24.12 -0.46
CA GLN A 453 -14.21 23.03 0.11
C GLN A 453 -15.68 23.11 -0.26
N ASN A 454 -15.99 23.56 -1.48
CA ASN A 454 -17.36 23.70 -1.97
C ASN A 454 -17.88 22.48 -2.77
N GLU A 455 -17.09 21.41 -2.87
CA GLU A 455 -17.36 20.19 -3.65
C GLU A 455 -17.38 20.39 -5.19
N ILE A 456 -16.77 21.46 -5.70
CA ILE A 456 -16.68 21.80 -7.12
C ILE A 456 -15.28 22.33 -7.45
N ILE A 457 -14.54 21.60 -8.28
CA ILE A 457 -13.27 22.09 -8.81
C ILE A 457 -13.54 23.05 -9.97
N THR A 458 -12.99 24.25 -9.87
CA THR A 458 -13.13 25.35 -10.84
C THR A 458 -11.84 25.58 -11.63
N PRO A 459 -11.88 26.35 -12.74
CA PRO A 459 -10.67 26.62 -13.52
C PRO A 459 -9.62 27.38 -12.71
N HIS A 460 -10.04 28.21 -11.75
CA HIS A 460 -9.12 28.94 -10.88
C HIS A 460 -8.27 27.99 -10.02
N GLU A 461 -8.89 26.97 -9.43
CA GLU A 461 -8.16 25.98 -8.62
C GLU A 461 -7.27 25.10 -9.49
N MET A 462 -7.75 24.69 -10.66
CA MET A 462 -6.93 23.94 -11.61
C MET A 462 -5.71 24.74 -12.07
N GLU A 463 -5.89 26.01 -12.42
CA GLU A 463 -4.80 26.91 -12.84
C GLU A 463 -3.78 27.10 -11.71
N TYR A 464 -4.25 27.24 -10.46
CA TYR A 464 -3.38 27.30 -9.29
C TYR A 464 -2.46 26.09 -9.16
N PHE A 465 -2.92 24.86 -9.40
CA PHE A 465 -2.00 23.70 -9.38
C PHE A 465 -1.17 23.62 -10.66
N TYR A 466 -1.77 23.91 -11.80
CA TYR A 466 -1.14 23.74 -13.11
C TYR A 466 0.00 24.73 -13.38
N GLU A 467 -0.01 25.94 -12.82
CA GLU A 467 1.10 26.91 -12.99
C GLU A 467 2.45 26.32 -12.53
N GLU A 468 2.45 25.51 -11.46
CA GLU A 468 3.65 24.85 -10.98
C GLU A 468 4.10 23.75 -11.95
N GLN A 469 3.15 23.02 -12.54
CA GLN A 469 3.42 21.97 -13.52
C GLN A 469 4.06 22.54 -14.79
N VAL A 470 3.60 23.72 -15.25
CA VAL A 470 4.20 24.43 -16.39
C VAL A 470 5.67 24.73 -16.13
N HIS A 471 6.00 25.34 -14.98
CA HIS A 471 7.39 25.65 -14.64
C HIS A 471 8.27 24.40 -14.57
N ARG A 472 7.71 23.29 -14.05
CA ARG A 472 8.44 22.01 -13.94
C ARG A 472 8.66 21.35 -15.30
N LEU A 473 7.70 21.43 -16.22
CA LEU A 473 7.86 20.97 -17.61
C LEU A 473 8.93 21.79 -18.34
N GLU A 474 8.90 23.11 -18.23
CA GLU A 474 9.89 24.00 -18.83
C GLU A 474 11.30 23.70 -18.32
N TYR A 475 11.44 23.46 -17.01
CA TYR A 475 12.73 23.09 -16.40
C TYR A 475 13.30 21.78 -16.98
N LEU A 476 12.44 20.82 -17.32
CA LEU A 476 12.83 19.56 -17.96
C LEU A 476 12.93 19.66 -19.49
N ASN A 477 12.80 20.86 -20.07
CA ASN A 477 12.76 21.12 -21.51
C ASN A 477 11.60 20.42 -22.25
N HIS A 478 10.47 20.20 -21.58
CA HIS A 478 9.22 19.80 -22.20
C HIS A 478 8.41 21.04 -22.61
N GLU A 479 7.70 20.96 -23.72
CA GLU A 479 6.78 22.02 -24.15
C GLU A 479 5.51 21.99 -23.29
N PRO A 480 5.21 23.07 -22.53
CA PRO A 480 4.02 23.10 -21.68
C PRO A 480 2.75 23.28 -22.52
N ILE A 481 1.68 22.57 -22.14
CA ILE A 481 0.36 22.73 -22.76
C ILE A 481 -0.29 24.00 -22.19
N LEU A 482 -0.94 24.80 -23.03
CA LEU A 482 -1.69 25.96 -22.56
C LEU A 482 -2.83 25.51 -21.63
N PHE A 483 -3.06 26.25 -20.54
CA PHE A 483 -4.12 25.92 -19.59
C PHE A 483 -5.51 25.83 -20.24
N VAL A 484 -5.80 26.69 -21.22
CA VAL A 484 -7.06 26.68 -21.97
C VAL A 484 -7.25 25.35 -22.71
N ASP A 485 -6.20 24.80 -23.32
CA ASP A 485 -6.26 23.53 -24.04
C ASP A 485 -6.41 22.36 -23.06
N LEU A 486 -5.73 22.41 -21.91
CA LEU A 486 -5.92 21.43 -20.83
C LEU A 486 -7.38 21.45 -20.33
N LEU A 487 -7.92 22.64 -20.06
CA LEU A 487 -9.30 22.80 -19.57
C LEU A 487 -10.32 22.26 -20.58
N CYS A 488 -10.12 22.54 -21.88
CA CYS A 488 -10.93 21.96 -22.96
C CYS A 488 -10.88 20.43 -22.93
N GLN A 489 -9.69 19.82 -22.81
CA GLN A 489 -9.55 18.37 -22.72
C GLN A 489 -10.28 17.79 -21.50
N MET A 490 -10.19 18.44 -20.33
CA MET A 490 -10.88 17.99 -19.13
C MET A 490 -12.41 18.11 -19.26
N ASN A 491 -12.91 19.17 -19.89
CA ASN A 491 -14.32 19.33 -20.23
C ASN A 491 -14.80 18.23 -21.18
N ASP A 492 -14.03 17.88 -22.21
CA ASP A 492 -14.39 16.82 -23.16
C ASP A 492 -14.40 15.43 -22.52
N MET A 493 -13.45 15.19 -21.60
CA MET A 493 -13.33 13.92 -20.88
C MET A 493 -14.50 13.72 -19.89
N ILE A 494 -14.83 14.72 -19.08
CA ILE A 494 -15.79 14.61 -17.98
C ILE A 494 -17.21 15.03 -18.38
N LYS A 495 -17.34 15.97 -19.32
CA LYS A 495 -18.60 16.56 -19.78
C LYS A 495 -19.48 17.06 -18.61
N PRO A 496 -18.96 17.98 -17.78
CA PRO A 496 -19.71 18.50 -16.63
C PRO A 496 -20.96 19.26 -17.09
N LYS A 497 -21.96 19.38 -16.20
CA LYS A 497 -23.18 20.15 -16.50
C LYS A 497 -22.91 21.62 -16.81
N LYS A 498 -21.89 22.19 -16.18
CA LYS A 498 -21.40 23.55 -16.43
C LYS A 498 -19.94 23.46 -16.77
N GLU A 499 -19.57 24.00 -17.93
CA GLU A 499 -18.21 23.99 -18.43
C GLU A 499 -17.22 24.58 -17.41
N GLY A 500 -16.10 23.87 -17.22
CA GLY A 500 -15.06 24.20 -16.25
C GLY A 500 -15.43 23.99 -14.78
N HIS A 501 -16.63 23.49 -14.46
CA HIS A 501 -17.05 23.24 -13.09
C HIS A 501 -17.23 21.75 -12.87
N PHE A 502 -16.29 21.13 -12.15
CA PHE A 502 -16.21 19.69 -11.99
C PHE A 502 -16.66 19.30 -10.59
N SER A 503 -17.94 18.94 -10.44
CA SER A 503 -18.47 18.53 -9.13
C SER A 503 -18.01 17.12 -8.75
N PHE A 504 -17.83 16.88 -7.46
CA PHE A 504 -17.43 15.56 -6.94
C PHE A 504 -18.36 14.43 -7.43
N LEU A 505 -19.68 14.68 -7.45
CA LEU A 505 -20.68 13.72 -7.90
C LEU A 505 -20.59 13.39 -9.40
N GLU A 506 -20.09 14.31 -10.22
CA GLU A 506 -19.87 14.08 -11.65
C GLU A 506 -18.57 13.28 -11.86
N LEU A 507 -17.47 13.68 -11.22
CA LEU A 507 -16.21 12.97 -11.30
C LEU A 507 -16.33 11.51 -10.83
N LYS A 508 -17.15 11.26 -9.81
CA LYS A 508 -17.48 9.91 -9.33
C LYS A 508 -18.02 8.97 -10.41
N LYS A 509 -18.65 9.50 -11.46
CA LYS A 509 -19.17 8.69 -12.57
C LYS A 509 -18.10 8.30 -13.59
N TYR A 510 -16.98 9.04 -13.64
CA TYR A 510 -15.93 8.92 -14.66
C TYR A 510 -14.69 8.21 -14.14
N ASN A 511 -14.89 7.03 -13.56
CA ASN A 511 -13.90 6.44 -12.66
C ASN A 511 -12.64 5.88 -13.33
N GLN A 512 -12.68 5.52 -14.63
CA GLN A 512 -11.55 4.86 -15.31
C GLN A 512 -10.45 5.81 -15.82
N GLN A 513 -10.74 7.10 -15.92
CA GLN A 513 -9.82 8.09 -16.51
C GLN A 513 -9.57 9.27 -15.57
N ILE A 514 -10.17 9.23 -14.37
CA ILE A 514 -10.08 10.31 -13.41
C ILE A 514 -8.66 10.51 -12.87
N GLY A 515 -7.83 9.47 -12.89
CA GLY A 515 -6.42 9.58 -12.55
C GLY A 515 -5.68 10.58 -13.44
N ILE A 516 -6.03 10.67 -14.72
CA ILE A 516 -5.44 11.61 -15.68
C ILE A 516 -5.73 13.05 -15.24
N PHE A 517 -6.99 13.34 -14.89
CA PHE A 517 -7.42 14.67 -14.44
C PHE A 517 -6.55 15.18 -13.29
N PHE A 518 -6.33 14.36 -12.25
CA PHE A 518 -5.52 14.76 -11.11
C PHE A 518 -4.02 14.78 -11.44
N ASN A 519 -3.50 13.77 -12.14
CA ASN A 519 -2.07 13.68 -12.45
C ASN A 519 -1.59 14.91 -13.24
N CYS A 520 -2.36 15.41 -14.21
CA CYS A 520 -2.02 16.64 -14.93
C CYS A 520 -1.81 17.85 -14.02
N LEU A 521 -2.48 17.89 -12.86
CA LEU A 521 -2.41 19.01 -11.91
C LEU A 521 -1.33 18.81 -10.84
N VAL A 522 -1.07 17.58 -10.40
CA VAL A 522 -0.23 17.35 -9.21
C VAL A 522 0.92 16.38 -9.38
N ASN A 523 0.92 15.48 -10.37
CA ASN A 523 1.97 14.47 -10.53
C ASN A 523 2.65 14.61 -11.91
N LEU A 524 3.86 15.17 -11.92
CA LEU A 524 4.59 15.45 -13.16
C LEU A 524 5.02 14.17 -13.89
N ASN A 525 5.51 13.16 -13.17
CA ASN A 525 5.99 11.93 -13.80
C ASN A 525 4.86 11.21 -14.52
N LYS A 526 3.70 11.08 -13.85
CA LYS A 526 2.50 10.46 -14.45
C LYS A 526 1.90 11.33 -15.55
N PHE A 527 2.03 12.65 -15.47
CA PHE A 527 1.60 13.55 -16.54
C PHE A 527 2.47 13.39 -17.79
N ILE A 528 3.80 13.42 -17.65
CA ILE A 528 4.73 13.20 -18.78
C ILE A 528 4.50 11.80 -19.38
N ALA A 529 4.41 10.77 -18.54
CA ALA A 529 4.15 9.40 -19.00
C ALA A 529 2.85 9.28 -19.80
N TYR A 530 1.82 10.07 -19.46
CA TYR A 530 0.57 10.14 -20.20
C TYR A 530 0.75 10.83 -21.56
N GLU A 531 1.47 11.95 -21.62
CA GLU A 531 1.73 12.67 -22.87
C GLU A 531 2.60 11.85 -23.84
N THR A 532 3.57 11.11 -23.32
CA THR A 532 4.49 10.28 -24.12
C THR A 532 4.01 8.84 -24.29
N ARG A 533 2.77 8.53 -23.90
CA ARG A 533 2.32 7.13 -23.82
C ARG A 533 2.30 6.44 -25.18
N ASP A 534 2.74 5.18 -25.18
CA ASP A 534 2.47 4.26 -26.27
C ASP A 534 1.12 3.55 -26.03
N LEU A 535 0.13 3.87 -26.85
CA LEU A 535 -1.20 3.25 -26.84
C LEU A 535 -1.15 1.73 -27.02
N PHE A 536 -0.12 1.20 -27.70
CA PHE A 536 0.04 -0.24 -27.87
C PHE A 536 0.53 -0.91 -26.59
N ALA A 537 1.52 -0.33 -25.91
CA ALA A 537 2.04 -0.81 -24.64
C ALA A 537 0.95 -0.84 -23.54
N ILE A 538 0.16 0.24 -23.42
CA ILE A 538 -0.95 0.32 -22.46
C ILE A 538 -1.98 -0.78 -22.71
N LYS A 539 -2.39 -0.97 -23.98
CA LYS A 539 -3.34 -2.02 -24.34
C LYS A 539 -2.79 -3.40 -24.03
N HIS A 540 -1.52 -3.64 -24.34
CA HIS A 540 -0.88 -4.92 -24.07
C HIS A 540 -0.92 -5.25 -22.56
N GLN A 541 -0.48 -4.32 -21.71
CA GLN A 541 -0.51 -4.48 -20.26
C GLN A 541 -1.93 -4.75 -19.74
N GLN A 542 -2.93 -4.01 -20.25
CA GLN A 542 -4.33 -4.21 -19.89
C GLN A 542 -4.87 -5.58 -20.32
N THR A 543 -4.45 -6.09 -21.48
CA THR A 543 -4.86 -7.40 -22.00
C THR A 543 -4.16 -8.58 -21.32
N GLU A 544 -2.92 -8.41 -20.88
CA GLU A 544 -2.15 -9.46 -20.22
C GLU A 544 -2.73 -9.79 -18.84
N PHE A 545 -3.15 -8.75 -18.10
CA PHE A 545 -3.73 -8.87 -16.77
C PHE A 545 -5.09 -8.18 -16.66
N PRO A 546 -6.17 -8.70 -17.27
CA PRO A 546 -7.45 -8.00 -17.34
C PRO A 546 -8.12 -7.82 -15.96
N ASN A 547 -7.81 -8.69 -15.01
CA ASN A 547 -8.38 -8.65 -13.65
C ASN A 547 -7.55 -7.82 -12.65
N TYR A 548 -6.54 -7.09 -13.13
CA TYR A 548 -5.68 -6.27 -12.27
C TYR A 548 -6.23 -4.86 -12.15
N SER A 549 -6.34 -4.36 -10.91
CA SER A 549 -6.53 -2.94 -10.62
C SER A 549 -5.28 -2.13 -11.02
N GLU A 550 -5.38 -0.80 -10.99
CA GLU A 550 -4.20 0.05 -11.24
C GLU A 550 -3.12 -0.20 -10.18
N TRP A 551 -3.53 -0.32 -8.91
CA TRP A 551 -2.64 -0.70 -7.81
C TRP A 551 -1.93 -2.03 -8.06
N ASP A 552 -2.66 -3.07 -8.49
CA ASP A 552 -2.04 -4.38 -8.70
C ASP A 552 -0.99 -4.37 -9.82
N ARG A 553 -1.23 -3.57 -10.88
CA ARG A 553 -0.26 -3.43 -11.98
C ARG A 553 0.98 -2.70 -11.50
N PHE A 554 0.79 -1.58 -10.80
CA PHE A 554 1.87 -0.81 -10.21
C PHE A 554 2.70 -1.69 -9.27
N ALA A 555 2.07 -2.31 -8.27
CA ALA A 555 2.77 -3.11 -7.27
C ALA A 555 3.52 -4.29 -7.90
N LYS A 556 2.95 -4.95 -8.91
CA LYS A 556 3.65 -6.01 -9.64
C LYS A 556 4.92 -5.49 -10.33
N SER A 557 4.78 -4.47 -11.18
CA SER A 557 5.91 -3.91 -11.94
C SER A 557 6.99 -3.35 -11.01
N GLU A 558 6.56 -2.76 -9.89
CA GLU A 558 7.47 -2.17 -8.92
C GLU A 558 8.19 -3.22 -8.07
N TYR A 559 7.50 -4.29 -7.67
CA TYR A 559 8.13 -5.42 -7.02
C TYR A 559 9.18 -6.06 -7.93
N GLU A 560 8.88 -6.26 -9.22
CA GLU A 560 9.84 -6.78 -10.21
C GLU A 560 11.06 -5.87 -10.35
N ARG A 561 10.85 -4.54 -10.39
CA ARG A 561 11.96 -3.55 -10.46
C ARG A 561 12.85 -3.62 -9.22
N LEU A 562 12.26 -3.54 -8.02
CA LEU A 562 12.99 -3.63 -6.75
C LEU A 562 13.72 -4.98 -6.64
N ALA A 563 13.07 -6.06 -7.11
CA ALA A 563 13.67 -7.37 -7.14
C ALA A 563 14.90 -7.44 -8.09
N MET A 564 14.87 -6.78 -9.24
CA MET A 564 16.05 -6.74 -10.10
C MET A 564 17.18 -5.87 -9.53
N GLU A 565 16.85 -4.82 -8.79
CA GLU A 565 17.83 -3.89 -8.22
C GLU A 565 18.65 -4.52 -7.08
N GLU A 566 18.05 -5.28 -6.13
CA GLU A 566 18.89 -5.92 -5.10
C GLU A 566 19.72 -7.08 -5.65
N GLU A 567 19.25 -7.82 -6.67
CA GLU A 567 20.04 -8.91 -7.28
C GLU A 567 21.31 -8.37 -7.96
N ASN A 568 21.18 -7.25 -8.68
CA ASN A 568 22.32 -6.56 -9.27
C ASN A 568 23.22 -5.88 -8.21
N GLY A 569 22.65 -5.49 -7.05
CA GLY A 569 23.41 -4.93 -5.93
C GLY A 569 24.28 -5.98 -5.23
N GLU A 570 23.75 -7.19 -5.01
CA GLU A 570 24.49 -8.32 -4.44
C GLU A 570 25.62 -8.80 -5.37
N ASP A 571 25.40 -8.82 -6.69
CA ASP A 571 26.44 -9.13 -7.67
C ASP A 571 27.55 -8.05 -7.74
N SER A 572 27.18 -6.78 -7.53
CA SER A 572 28.15 -5.66 -7.46
C SER A 572 28.99 -5.73 -6.18
N GLU A 573 28.40 -6.09 -5.04
CA GLU A 573 29.15 -6.28 -3.78
C GLU A 573 30.03 -7.55 -3.82
N MET A 574 29.61 -8.61 -4.51
CA MET A 574 30.44 -9.80 -4.76
C MET A 574 31.62 -9.52 -5.71
N LEU A 575 31.45 -8.63 -6.69
CA LEU A 575 32.55 -8.16 -7.54
C LEU A 575 33.57 -7.32 -6.75
N ASP A 576 33.11 -6.40 -5.90
CA ASP A 576 33.99 -5.60 -5.02
C ASP A 576 34.68 -6.47 -3.96
N ALA A 577 34.00 -7.48 -3.40
CA ALA A 577 34.60 -8.43 -2.47
C ALA A 577 35.63 -9.36 -3.14
N MET A 578 35.46 -9.66 -4.45
CA MET A 578 36.41 -10.46 -5.22
C MET A 578 37.65 -9.64 -5.64
N GLU A 579 37.52 -8.33 -5.86
CA GLU A 579 38.67 -7.41 -6.05
C GLU A 579 39.43 -7.13 -4.74
N GLY A 580 38.76 -7.20 -3.59
CA GLY A 580 39.38 -7.02 -2.27
C GLY A 580 40.25 -8.18 -1.78
N TRP A 581 40.14 -9.38 -2.37
CA TRP A 581 40.93 -10.56 -1.99
C TRP A 581 42.15 -10.79 -2.89
N ASP A 582 42.24 -10.10 -4.03
CA ASP A 582 43.38 -10.17 -4.95
C ASP A 582 44.44 -9.08 -4.65
N SER A 583 44.18 -8.17 -3.71
CA SER A 583 45.11 -7.08 -3.35
C SER A 583 46.02 -7.36 -2.15
N ASP A 584 45.82 -8.45 -1.40
CA ASP A 584 46.65 -8.79 -0.22
C ASP A 584 47.57 -10.01 -0.41
N GLN A 585 47.69 -10.57 -1.63
CA GLN A 585 48.69 -11.62 -1.94
C GLN A 585 49.86 -11.17 -2.83
N ASP A 586 49.85 -9.94 -3.36
CA ASP A 586 50.91 -9.45 -4.24
C ASP A 586 51.94 -8.51 -3.58
N ASP A 587 51.72 -8.06 -2.34
CA ASP A 587 52.69 -7.24 -1.60
C ASP A 587 53.68 -8.05 -0.72
N GLN A 588 53.58 -9.39 -0.71
CA GLN A 588 54.64 -10.26 -0.15
C GLN A 588 55.52 -10.94 -1.21
N ASN A 589 55.25 -10.73 -2.50
CA ASN A 589 56.06 -11.27 -3.61
C ASN A 589 56.86 -10.22 -4.39
N ARG A 590 56.70 -8.92 -4.12
CA ARG A 590 57.53 -7.85 -4.70
C ARG A 590 58.81 -7.51 -3.91
N GLU A 591 58.97 -7.99 -2.69
CA GLU A 591 60.24 -7.87 -1.94
C GLU A 591 61.21 -9.06 -2.13
N ASN A 592 60.79 -10.15 -2.80
CA ASN A 592 61.65 -11.32 -3.05
C ASN A 592 62.10 -11.50 -4.52
N GLN A 593 61.81 -10.54 -5.41
CA GLN A 593 62.32 -10.54 -6.80
C GLN A 593 63.27 -9.37 -7.15
N ALA A 594 63.58 -8.49 -6.18
CA ALA A 594 64.58 -7.43 -6.35
C ALA A 594 66.00 -7.83 -5.89
N THR A 595 66.20 -9.04 -5.36
CA THR A 595 67.48 -9.52 -4.81
C THR A 595 68.22 -10.54 -5.68
N ASP A 596 67.65 -11.03 -6.79
CA ASP A 596 68.25 -12.09 -7.60
C ASP A 596 68.65 -11.73 -9.05
N GLN A 597 68.73 -10.42 -9.38
CA GLN A 597 69.36 -9.95 -10.63
C GLN A 597 70.72 -9.24 -10.43
N ASN A 598 71.24 -9.19 -9.20
CA ASN A 598 72.54 -8.56 -8.89
C ASN A 598 73.66 -9.54 -8.51
N ALA A 599 73.47 -10.86 -8.65
CA ALA A 599 74.50 -11.86 -8.37
C ALA A 599 75.20 -12.46 -9.62
N ALA A 600 74.74 -12.16 -10.85
CA ALA A 600 75.28 -12.79 -12.07
C ALA A 600 76.29 -11.94 -12.87
N ASN A 601 76.55 -10.67 -12.50
CA ASN A 601 77.49 -9.79 -13.24
C ASN A 601 78.70 -9.33 -12.42
N ARG A 602 79.01 -10.01 -11.30
CA ARG A 602 80.21 -9.76 -10.48
C ARG A 602 81.19 -10.94 -10.50
N ALA A 603 81.56 -11.38 -11.69
CA ALA A 603 82.76 -12.17 -11.92
C ALA A 603 83.17 -12.10 -13.40
N ASN A 604 83.61 -10.93 -13.86
CA ASN A 604 84.61 -10.83 -14.91
C ASN A 604 85.19 -9.41 -14.95
N ASN A 605 86.52 -9.36 -15.06
CA ASN A 605 87.37 -8.17 -15.17
C ASN A 605 87.75 -7.46 -13.87
N ALA A 606 88.63 -8.14 -13.13
CA ALA A 606 89.86 -7.50 -12.69
C ALA A 606 90.70 -7.09 -13.93
N ALA A 607 91.06 -5.80 -14.04
CA ALA A 607 92.36 -5.28 -14.51
C ALA A 607 92.23 -3.82 -15.01
N GLY A 608 93.09 -2.92 -14.51
CA GLY A 608 93.52 -1.73 -15.29
C GLY A 608 93.29 -0.34 -14.69
N ASN A 609 94.23 0.08 -13.82
CA ASN A 609 94.79 1.41 -13.56
C ASN A 609 94.24 2.73 -14.15
N ASN A 610 94.27 3.74 -13.27
CA ASN A 610 94.70 5.16 -13.39
C ASN A 610 93.88 6.17 -14.22
N ALA A 611 93.32 7.21 -13.57
CA ALA A 611 94.00 8.49 -13.29
C ALA A 611 93.01 9.59 -12.82
N SER A 612 93.42 10.35 -11.79
CA SER A 612 92.89 11.65 -11.28
C SER A 612 93.01 12.78 -12.34
N PRO A 613 92.51 14.06 -12.15
CA PRO A 613 92.34 14.76 -10.85
C PRO A 613 91.23 15.84 -10.68
N ALA A 614 91.13 16.30 -9.41
CA ALA A 614 90.79 17.66 -8.92
C ALA A 614 89.36 18.21 -9.16
N SER A 615 88.67 18.94 -8.27
CA SER A 615 89.00 19.68 -7.02
C SER A 615 87.72 20.19 -6.33
N ASN A 616 87.73 20.27 -4.99
CA ASN A 616 87.21 21.32 -4.06
C ASN A 616 85.78 21.93 -4.23
N THR A 617 85.00 22.35 -3.23
CA THR A 617 85.02 22.44 -1.74
C THR A 617 83.69 23.10 -1.30
N ASN A 618 83.18 22.72 -0.11
CA ASN A 618 82.55 23.55 0.95
C ASN A 618 81.26 24.38 0.65
N ALA A 619 80.35 24.70 1.57
CA ALA A 619 80.01 24.29 2.95
C ALA A 619 78.79 25.14 3.42
N ALA A 620 78.03 24.61 4.41
CA ALA A 620 77.25 25.31 5.47
C ALA A 620 76.12 26.31 5.07
N GLY A 621 75.02 26.51 5.80
CA GLY A 621 74.51 26.02 7.10
C GLY A 621 73.36 26.94 7.59
N GLY A 622 72.47 26.41 8.46
CA GLY A 622 71.54 27.15 9.37
C GLY A 622 70.34 27.89 8.71
N ALA A 623 69.28 28.32 9.40
CA ALA A 623 68.67 28.06 10.71
C ALA A 623 67.28 28.78 10.72
N ARG A 624 66.32 28.22 11.48
CA ARG A 624 65.11 28.79 12.15
C ARG A 624 64.54 30.19 11.78
N HIS A 625 63.20 30.25 11.65
CA HIS A 625 62.23 31.09 12.41
C HIS A 625 60.80 30.84 11.89
N THR A 626 59.85 30.24 12.64
CA THR A 626 58.78 30.87 13.47
C THR A 626 58.28 32.25 13.02
N VAL A 627 56.98 32.39 12.70
CA VAL A 627 56.02 33.37 13.26
C VAL A 627 54.58 32.93 12.90
N ASN A 628 53.69 33.08 13.88
CA ASN A 628 52.24 32.84 13.93
C ASN A 628 51.38 33.99 13.33
N ALA A 629 50.07 33.74 13.30
CA ALA A 629 48.91 34.66 13.20
C ALA A 629 48.45 34.94 11.74
N ASP A 630 47.19 34.74 11.35
CA ASP A 630 45.91 34.52 12.05
C ASP A 630 45.06 33.46 11.34
#